data_AF-I5B762-F1
#
_entry.id   AF-I5B762-F1
#
_cell.length_a   1.000
_cell.length_b   1.000
_cell.length_c   1.000
_cell.angle_alpha   90.00
_cell.angle_beta   90.00
_cell.angle_gamma   90.00
#
_symmetry.space_group_name_H-M   'P 1'
#
loop_
_entity.id
_entity.type
_entity.pdbx_description
1 polymer ?
#
loop_
_entity_poly.entity_id
_entity_poly.type
_entity_poly.pdbx_seq_one_letter_code
_entity_poly.pdbx_strand_id
1 'polypeptide(L)'
;MALTKCKECGEEISKKAEKCPKCGAPAKKKTSLLTWIVTIFIVLWAIGYFSSPSTTSRSSSPSTTSSSSSNSSSYLAPREYSPPLEVISWKCDKEYSYVFVRGEVKNISSQSIKNVMAVGEFRTKDGTLVKSEDSLIDYNPILPGQTSPFKTGGTDNPAITNCNLSFKTLFGKQLGYTTAKDRKAKEREKIKEVQTLLSSLGYQVGVADGIIGAKTKQAIKEFQSKQGLTENGEISNQLIVELRRAKK
;
A
#
# COMPACT_ATOMS: atom_id res chain seq x y z
N MET A 1 -32.18 46.85 1.86
CA MET A 1 -30.71 46.71 1.93
C MET A 1 -30.24 47.36 3.23
N ALA A 2 -29.44 46.70 4.05
CA ALA A 2 -29.04 47.28 5.34
C ALA A 2 -27.91 48.31 5.15
N LEU A 3 -28.19 49.58 5.46
CA LEU A 3 -27.24 50.70 5.40
C LEU A 3 -26.61 50.95 6.78
N THR A 4 -25.44 51.58 6.80
CA THR A 4 -24.73 52.03 8.01
C THR A 4 -24.03 53.35 7.73
N LYS A 5 -23.91 54.22 8.74
CA LYS A 5 -23.23 55.51 8.59
C LYS A 5 -21.71 55.33 8.66
N CYS A 6 -21.00 55.95 7.73
CA CYS A 6 -19.55 56.08 7.78
C CYS A 6 -19.17 56.88 9.03
N LYS A 7 -18.21 56.37 9.82
CA LYS A 7 -17.78 57.05 11.06
C LYS A 7 -17.00 58.34 10.81
N GLU A 8 -16.35 58.47 9.66
CA GLU A 8 -15.51 59.63 9.36
C GLU A 8 -16.32 60.79 8.76
N CYS A 9 -17.24 60.50 7.84
CA CYS A 9 -17.96 61.55 7.09
C CYS A 9 -19.48 61.52 7.27
N GLY A 10 -20.02 60.58 8.04
CA GLY A 10 -21.45 60.48 8.34
C GLY A 10 -22.34 59.95 7.21
N GLU A 11 -21.79 59.70 6.02
CA GLU A 11 -22.54 59.26 4.85
C GLU A 11 -23.12 57.85 5.01
N GLU A 12 -24.33 57.62 4.49
CA GLU A 12 -24.95 56.28 4.54
C GLU A 12 -24.34 55.37 3.47
N ILE A 13 -23.70 54.30 3.93
CA ILE A 13 -23.02 53.31 3.07
C ILE A 13 -23.58 51.90 3.29
N SER A 14 -23.46 51.06 2.27
CA SER A 14 -23.85 49.64 2.37
C SER A 14 -22.95 48.89 3.34
N LYS A 15 -23.53 47.99 4.15
CA LYS A 15 -22.76 47.09 5.05
C LYS A 15 -21.80 46.12 4.32
N LYS A 16 -21.88 46.04 2.99
CA LYS A 16 -20.95 45.25 2.14
C LYS A 16 -19.86 46.09 1.47
N ALA A 17 -19.90 47.43 1.57
CA ALA A 17 -18.88 48.28 0.96
C ALA A 17 -17.54 48.11 1.68
N GLU A 18 -16.44 47.94 0.94
CA GLU A 18 -15.11 47.80 1.54
C GLU A 18 -14.48 49.16 1.90
N LYS A 19 -14.86 50.21 1.18
CA LYS A 19 -14.44 51.60 1.42
C LYS A 19 -15.61 52.55 1.24
N CYS A 20 -15.60 53.66 1.98
CA CYS A 20 -16.58 54.72 1.81
C CYS A 20 -16.33 55.46 0.48
N PRO A 21 -17.34 55.60 -0.41
CA PRO A 21 -17.16 56.28 -1.70
C PRO A 21 -16.94 57.80 -1.57
N LYS A 22 -17.31 58.40 -0.42
CA LYS A 22 -17.19 59.84 -0.20
C LYS A 22 -15.84 60.27 0.36
N CYS A 23 -15.28 59.51 1.31
CA CYS A 23 -14.04 59.88 2.00
C CYS A 23 -12.92 58.83 1.90
N GLY A 24 -13.16 57.69 1.25
CA GLY A 24 -12.18 56.62 1.08
C GLY A 24 -11.87 55.79 2.34
N ALA A 25 -12.45 56.14 3.49
CA ALA A 25 -12.20 55.43 4.75
C ALA A 25 -12.62 53.94 4.67
N PRO A 26 -11.81 53.01 5.20
CA PRO A 26 -12.13 51.59 5.16
C PRO A 26 -13.33 51.26 6.05
N ALA A 27 -14.28 50.48 5.53
CA ALA A 27 -15.42 50.04 6.32
C ALA A 27 -15.01 48.90 7.25
N LYS A 28 -15.10 49.11 8.57
CA LYS A 28 -14.78 48.05 9.54
C LYS A 28 -15.84 46.94 9.46
N LYS A 29 -15.43 45.75 8.99
CA LYS A 29 -16.22 44.52 9.07
C LYS A 29 -16.34 44.14 10.56
N LYS A 30 -17.56 43.92 11.06
CA LYS A 30 -17.74 43.32 12.40
C LYS A 30 -17.27 41.87 12.30
N THR A 31 -16.10 41.57 12.85
CA THR A 31 -15.63 40.19 12.98
C THR A 31 -16.61 39.45 13.88
N SER A 32 -17.09 38.30 13.40
CA SER A 32 -18.04 37.48 14.14
C SER A 32 -17.34 36.86 15.34
N LEU A 33 -18.02 36.79 16.47
CA LEU A 33 -17.52 36.17 17.71
C LEU A 33 -17.08 34.71 17.47
N LEU A 34 -17.67 34.04 16.47
CA LEU A 34 -17.28 32.72 15.98
C LEU A 34 -15.86 32.67 15.40
N THR A 35 -15.41 33.74 14.74
CA THR A 35 -14.06 33.80 14.14
C THR A 35 -12.98 33.82 15.22
N TRP A 36 -13.29 34.40 16.40
CA TRP A 36 -12.37 34.44 17.54
C TRP A 36 -12.27 33.08 18.26
N ILE A 37 -13.39 32.35 18.37
CA ILE A 37 -13.42 30.98 18.94
C ILE A 37 -12.57 30.03 18.09
N VAL A 38 -12.69 30.09 16.76
CA VAL A 38 -11.90 29.23 15.86
C VAL A 38 -10.40 29.53 15.98
N THR A 39 -9.99 30.79 16.11
CA THR A 39 -8.57 31.13 16.32
C THR A 39 -8.02 30.63 17.66
N ILE A 40 -8.82 30.67 18.75
CA ILE A 40 -8.40 30.15 20.06
C ILE A 40 -8.22 28.63 20.02
N PHE A 41 -9.13 27.90 19.37
CA PHE A 41 -8.99 26.44 19.22
C PHE A 41 -7.75 26.03 18.41
N ILE A 42 -7.40 26.78 17.36
CA ILE A 42 -6.20 26.52 16.55
C ILE A 42 -4.92 26.75 17.38
N VAL A 43 -4.89 27.79 18.21
CA VAL A 43 -3.75 28.09 19.09
C VAL A 43 -3.61 27.06 20.22
N LEU A 44 -4.72 26.62 20.83
CA LEU A 44 -4.69 25.58 21.86
C LEU A 44 -4.28 24.21 21.30
N TRP A 45 -4.64 23.89 20.05
CA TRP A 45 -4.19 22.67 19.38
C TRP A 45 -2.67 22.70 19.08
N ALA A 46 -2.13 23.87 18.74
CA ALA A 46 -0.70 24.03 18.48
C ALA A 46 0.16 23.95 19.76
N ILE A 47 -0.35 24.40 20.91
CA ILE A 47 0.37 24.33 22.20
C ILE A 47 0.40 22.89 22.76
N GLY A 48 -0.59 22.06 22.43
CA GLY A 48 -0.67 20.66 22.89
C GLY A 48 0.29 19.67 22.21
N TYR A 49 1.01 20.07 21.16
CA TYR A 49 1.89 19.17 20.39
C TYR A 49 3.38 19.26 20.74
N PHE A 50 3.77 20.12 21.68
CA PHE A 50 5.17 20.22 22.13
C PHE A 50 5.28 19.91 23.63
N SER A 51 5.26 18.61 23.94
CA SER A 51 5.66 18.09 25.26
C SER A 51 6.28 16.71 25.07
N SER A 52 7.54 16.69 24.63
CA SER A 52 8.41 15.52 24.81
C SER A 52 9.22 15.73 26.10
N PRO A 53 9.11 14.86 27.11
CA PRO A 53 9.99 14.93 28.27
C PRO A 53 11.32 14.24 27.94
N SER A 54 12.38 15.03 27.83
CA SER A 54 13.76 14.55 27.90
C SER A 54 14.12 14.31 29.37
N THR A 55 14.33 13.05 29.77
CA THR A 55 14.85 12.73 31.10
C THR A 55 16.22 12.08 30.97
N THR A 56 17.25 12.85 31.30
CA THR A 56 18.60 12.40 31.60
C THR A 56 18.76 12.36 33.12
N SER A 57 19.03 11.20 33.71
CA SER A 57 19.95 11.06 34.86
C SER A 57 20.10 9.60 35.34
N ARG A 58 21.33 9.10 35.20
CA ARG A 58 22.19 8.39 36.19
C ARG A 58 21.61 7.33 37.16
N SER A 59 22.18 6.14 37.02
CA SER A 59 22.63 5.14 38.02
C SER A 59 22.08 5.14 39.45
N SER A 60 21.45 4.03 39.82
CA SER A 60 21.88 3.15 40.94
C SER A 60 21.06 1.85 40.97
N SER A 61 21.74 0.71 41.00
CA SER A 61 21.18 -0.62 41.33
C SER A 61 20.58 -0.62 42.75
N PRO A 62 19.61 -1.52 43.03
CA PRO A 62 20.01 -2.80 43.63
C PRO A 62 19.25 -4.02 43.08
N SER A 63 19.92 -5.16 43.18
CA SER A 63 19.47 -6.52 42.97
C SER A 63 18.26 -6.89 43.83
N THR A 64 17.26 -7.56 43.24
CA THR A 64 16.50 -8.64 43.91
C THR A 64 15.97 -9.62 42.86
N THR A 65 16.41 -10.86 43.04
CA THR A 65 15.96 -12.09 42.41
C THR A 65 14.50 -12.37 42.72
N SER A 66 13.67 -12.63 41.72
CA SER A 66 12.54 -13.56 41.84
C SER A 66 11.88 -13.84 40.49
N SER A 67 12.03 -15.10 40.07
CA SER A 67 11.01 -15.97 39.48
C SER A 67 10.32 -15.55 38.18
N SER A 68 10.83 -16.14 37.09
CA SER A 68 10.09 -17.06 36.23
C SER A 68 8.55 -16.96 36.21
N SER A 69 8.03 -16.38 35.14
CA SER A 69 6.77 -16.82 34.54
C SER A 69 6.94 -16.77 33.02
N SER A 70 7.20 -17.95 32.46
CA SER A 70 7.18 -18.25 31.04
C SER A 70 5.77 -18.00 30.50
N ASN A 71 5.48 -16.77 30.07
CA ASN A 71 4.38 -16.54 29.15
C ASN A 71 4.83 -17.03 27.78
N SER A 72 4.55 -18.30 27.51
CA SER A 72 4.45 -18.88 26.18
C SER A 72 3.28 -18.20 25.46
N SER A 73 3.42 -16.92 25.13
CA SER A 73 2.66 -16.31 24.06
C SER A 73 3.10 -17.02 22.79
N SER A 74 2.27 -17.96 22.36
CA SER A 74 2.32 -18.53 21.03
C SER A 74 2.35 -17.36 20.04
N TYR A 75 3.54 -17.01 19.57
CA TYR A 75 3.72 -16.19 18.38
C TYR A 75 3.08 -17.00 17.26
N LEU A 76 1.78 -16.79 17.05
CA LEU A 76 1.13 -17.13 15.81
C LEU A 76 1.97 -16.42 14.75
N ALA A 77 2.67 -17.20 13.93
CA ALA A 77 3.39 -16.69 12.78
C ALA A 77 2.46 -15.69 12.06
N PRO A 78 2.94 -14.49 11.69
CA PRO A 78 2.12 -13.52 10.99
C PRO A 78 1.43 -14.25 9.83
N ARG A 79 0.08 -14.25 9.80
CA ARG A 79 -0.65 -14.81 8.67
C ARG A 79 -0.09 -14.12 7.43
N GLU A 80 0.59 -14.87 6.56
CA GLU A 80 1.09 -14.36 5.30
C GLU A 80 -0.10 -13.70 4.58
N TYR A 81 -0.16 -12.37 4.61
CA TYR A 81 -1.23 -11.63 3.98
C TYR A 81 -0.98 -11.69 2.48
N SER A 82 -1.56 -12.69 1.82
CA SER A 82 -1.51 -12.79 0.37
C SER A 82 -2.22 -11.57 -0.22
N PRO A 83 -1.60 -10.87 -1.19
CA PRO A 83 -2.25 -9.74 -1.83
C PRO A 83 -3.59 -10.20 -2.44
N PRO A 84 -4.69 -9.43 -2.27
CA PRO A 84 -6.01 -9.83 -2.76
C PRO A 84 -6.18 -9.70 -4.28
N LEU A 85 -5.26 -8.99 -4.95
CA LEU A 85 -5.31 -8.71 -6.37
C LEU A 85 -4.11 -9.31 -7.12
N GLU A 86 -4.34 -9.73 -8.36
CA GLU A 86 -3.30 -10.09 -9.32
C GLU A 86 -3.42 -9.20 -10.56
N VAL A 87 -2.36 -8.46 -10.90
CA VAL A 87 -2.30 -7.70 -12.13
C VAL A 87 -1.98 -8.65 -13.27
N ILE A 88 -2.94 -8.83 -14.17
CA ILE A 88 -2.84 -9.70 -15.35
C ILE A 88 -2.00 -9.02 -16.42
N SER A 89 -2.31 -7.76 -16.70
CA SER A 89 -1.58 -6.94 -17.64
C SER A 89 -1.76 -5.47 -17.27
N TRP A 90 -0.76 -4.65 -17.62
CA TRP A 90 -0.92 -3.21 -17.59
C TRP A 90 0.13 -2.56 -18.49
N LYS A 91 -0.16 -1.34 -18.91
CA LYS A 91 0.76 -0.49 -19.66
C LYS A 91 0.59 0.96 -19.26
N CYS A 92 1.64 1.73 -19.51
CA CYS A 92 1.55 3.17 -19.56
C CYS A 92 1.71 3.63 -21.01
N ASP A 93 0.74 4.36 -21.52
CA ASP A 93 0.75 4.84 -22.90
C ASP A 93 0.28 6.30 -22.97
N LYS A 94 0.79 7.00 -23.98
CA LYS A 94 0.40 8.37 -24.31
C LYS A 94 -0.50 8.35 -25.54
N GLU A 95 -1.60 9.08 -25.46
CA GLU A 95 -2.59 9.20 -26.52
C GLU A 95 -2.93 10.70 -26.67
N TYR A 96 -2.47 11.31 -27.76
CA TYR A 96 -2.53 12.76 -27.98
C TYR A 96 -1.92 13.55 -26.80
N SER A 97 -2.71 14.43 -26.18
CA SER A 97 -2.32 15.26 -25.03
C SER A 97 -2.58 14.58 -23.69
N TYR A 98 -2.75 13.26 -23.65
CA TYR A 98 -3.08 12.50 -22.45
C TYR A 98 -2.10 11.35 -22.22
N VAL A 99 -1.90 11.02 -20.95
CA VAL A 99 -1.14 9.85 -20.50
C VAL A 99 -2.03 8.98 -19.63
N PHE A 100 -1.97 7.67 -19.86
CA PHE A 100 -2.86 6.71 -19.22
C PHE A 100 -2.10 5.50 -18.69
N VAL A 101 -2.55 5.00 -17.55
CA VAL A 101 -2.26 3.67 -17.02
C VAL A 101 -3.51 2.82 -17.22
N ARG A 102 -3.41 1.75 -18.01
CA ARG A 102 -4.55 0.88 -18.35
C ARG A 102 -4.14 -0.59 -18.29
N GLY A 103 -5.07 -1.46 -17.95
CA GLY A 103 -4.78 -2.88 -17.83
C GLY A 103 -5.94 -3.69 -17.28
N GLU A 104 -5.62 -4.88 -16.78
CA GLU A 104 -6.55 -5.83 -16.20
C GLU A 104 -6.04 -6.32 -14.85
N VAL A 105 -6.93 -6.37 -13.87
CA VAL A 105 -6.66 -6.86 -12.53
C VAL A 105 -7.67 -7.94 -12.16
N LYS A 106 -7.19 -9.02 -11.56
CA LYS A 106 -8.01 -10.15 -11.11
C LYS A 106 -8.11 -10.15 -9.59
N ASN A 107 -9.31 -10.42 -9.08
CA ASN A 107 -9.49 -10.72 -7.67
C ASN A 107 -9.13 -12.19 -7.41
N ILE A 108 -8.03 -12.41 -6.68
CA ILE A 108 -7.57 -13.75 -6.29
C ILE A 108 -7.93 -14.11 -4.85
N SER A 109 -8.67 -13.24 -4.17
CA SER A 109 -9.21 -13.51 -2.83
C SER A 109 -10.50 -14.32 -2.90
N SER A 110 -10.90 -14.88 -1.76
CA SER A 110 -12.17 -15.61 -1.61
C SER A 110 -13.39 -14.71 -1.40
N GLN A 111 -13.20 -13.39 -1.34
CA GLN A 111 -14.27 -12.42 -1.04
C GLN A 111 -14.42 -11.40 -2.18
N SER A 112 -15.62 -10.85 -2.35
CA SER A 112 -15.83 -9.74 -3.27
C SER A 112 -15.20 -8.46 -2.70
N ILE A 113 -14.57 -7.65 -3.57
CA ILE A 113 -13.91 -6.41 -3.16
C ILE A 113 -14.67 -5.23 -3.77
N LYS A 114 -15.19 -4.37 -2.91
CA LYS A 114 -15.94 -3.17 -3.31
C LYS A 114 -15.01 -1.98 -3.49
N ASN A 115 -15.40 -1.10 -4.41
CA ASN A 115 -14.84 0.23 -4.60
C ASN A 115 -13.33 0.22 -4.85
N VAL A 116 -12.84 -0.75 -5.62
CA VAL A 116 -11.44 -0.82 -6.01
C VAL A 116 -11.15 0.27 -7.05
N MET A 117 -10.07 1.00 -6.83
CA MET A 117 -9.57 2.04 -7.71
C MET A 117 -8.17 1.70 -8.16
N ALA A 118 -7.91 1.82 -9.46
CA ALA A 118 -6.56 1.83 -9.99
C ALA A 118 -6.00 3.25 -9.84
N VAL A 119 -4.74 3.33 -9.41
CA VAL A 119 -4.01 4.57 -9.19
C VAL A 119 -2.80 4.59 -10.12
N GLY A 120 -2.72 5.60 -10.98
CA GLY A 120 -1.58 5.86 -11.85
C GLY A 120 -0.75 6.98 -11.25
N GLU A 121 0.45 6.66 -10.79
CA GLU A 121 1.44 7.64 -10.31
C GLU A 121 2.44 7.92 -11.43
N PHE A 122 2.42 9.15 -11.95
CA PHE A 122 3.25 9.58 -13.06
C PHE A 122 4.48 10.31 -12.52
N ARG A 123 5.65 9.81 -12.88
CA ARG A 123 6.94 10.21 -12.31
C ARG A 123 7.92 10.67 -13.38
N THR A 124 8.87 11.49 -12.95
CA THR A 124 10.05 11.86 -13.72
C THR A 124 11.06 10.71 -13.78
N LYS A 125 12.15 10.94 -14.51
CA LYS A 125 13.21 9.93 -14.71
C LYS A 125 13.94 9.57 -13.41
N ASP A 126 14.12 10.56 -12.54
CA ASP A 126 14.69 10.45 -11.19
C ASP A 126 13.70 9.93 -10.15
N GLY A 127 12.43 9.70 -10.52
CA GLY A 127 11.42 9.12 -9.63
C GLY A 127 10.58 10.14 -8.85
N THR A 128 10.80 11.43 -9.06
CA THR A 128 9.97 12.49 -8.48
C THR A 128 8.53 12.39 -8.99
N LEU A 129 7.55 12.46 -8.09
CA LEU A 129 6.13 12.42 -8.44
C LEU A 129 5.73 13.72 -9.16
N VAL A 130 5.25 13.59 -10.39
CA VAL A 130 4.70 14.72 -11.17
C VAL A 130 3.23 14.89 -10.85
N LYS A 131 2.47 13.79 -10.93
CA LYS A 131 1.04 13.76 -10.62
C LYS A 131 0.57 12.35 -10.30
N SER A 132 -0.60 12.24 -9.68
CA SER A 132 -1.31 10.98 -9.44
C SER A 132 -2.74 11.12 -9.91
N GLU A 133 -3.23 10.11 -10.62
CA GLU A 133 -4.63 10.00 -11.04
C GLU A 133 -5.19 8.70 -10.50
N ASP A 134 -6.49 8.66 -10.20
CA ASP A 134 -7.15 7.42 -9.82
C ASP A 134 -8.57 7.33 -10.36
N SER A 135 -9.00 6.09 -10.62
CA SER A 135 -10.33 5.81 -11.18
C SER A 135 -10.80 4.44 -10.72
N LEU A 136 -12.12 4.30 -10.56
CA LEU A 136 -12.72 2.99 -10.28
C LEU A 136 -12.38 2.02 -11.42
N ILE A 137 -12.13 0.76 -11.05
CA ILE A 137 -12.09 -0.33 -12.03
C ILE A 137 -13.49 -0.59 -12.59
N ASP A 138 -13.58 -1.20 -13.76
CA ASP A 138 -14.85 -1.37 -14.49
C ASP A 138 -15.90 -2.19 -13.71
N TYR A 139 -15.48 -3.21 -12.95
CA TYR A 139 -16.38 -4.04 -12.16
C TYR A 139 -16.30 -3.71 -10.67
N ASN A 140 -17.43 -3.23 -10.13
CA ASN A 140 -17.58 -2.88 -8.71
C ASN A 140 -18.89 -3.46 -8.13
N PRO A 141 -18.83 -4.44 -7.20
CA PRO A 141 -17.63 -5.10 -6.70
C PRO A 141 -16.96 -6.00 -7.75
N ILE A 142 -15.66 -6.25 -7.58
CA ILE A 142 -14.97 -7.34 -8.28
C ILE A 142 -15.15 -8.65 -7.50
N LEU A 143 -15.80 -9.64 -8.11
CA LEU A 143 -16.11 -10.95 -7.50
C LEU A 143 -14.86 -11.86 -7.44
N PRO A 144 -14.83 -12.88 -6.56
CA PRO A 144 -13.74 -13.86 -6.52
C PRO A 144 -13.47 -14.49 -7.89
N GLY A 145 -12.21 -14.50 -8.32
CA GLY A 145 -11.78 -15.03 -9.61
C GLY A 145 -12.11 -14.14 -10.82
N GLN A 146 -12.88 -13.06 -10.65
CA GLN A 146 -13.23 -12.14 -11.73
C GLN A 146 -12.03 -11.26 -12.09
N THR A 147 -11.86 -11.02 -13.38
CA THR A 147 -10.94 -10.01 -13.93
C THR A 147 -11.73 -8.76 -14.28
N SER A 148 -11.22 -7.59 -13.87
CA SER A 148 -11.76 -6.28 -14.21
C SER A 148 -10.72 -5.48 -14.98
N PRO A 149 -11.11 -4.89 -16.12
CA PRO A 149 -10.34 -3.82 -16.74
C PRO A 149 -10.25 -2.60 -15.81
N PHE A 150 -9.23 -1.77 -16.05
CA PHE A 150 -9.08 -0.46 -15.46
C PHE A 150 -8.38 0.50 -16.43
N LYS A 151 -8.71 1.79 -16.29
CA LYS A 151 -8.05 2.89 -16.98
C LYS A 151 -8.06 4.12 -16.08
N THR A 152 -6.89 4.70 -15.85
CA THR A 152 -6.75 5.98 -15.16
C THR A 152 -5.69 6.82 -15.85
N GLY A 153 -5.83 8.13 -15.82
CA GLY A 153 -4.94 9.04 -16.53
C GLY A 153 -5.51 10.42 -16.67
N GLY A 154 -4.75 11.30 -17.30
CA GLY A 154 -5.10 12.70 -17.48
C GLY A 154 -4.15 13.37 -18.45
N THR A 155 -4.17 14.70 -18.50
CA THR A 155 -3.33 15.47 -19.42
C THR A 155 -1.85 15.13 -19.28
N ASP A 156 -1.16 14.90 -20.39
CA ASP A 156 0.27 14.61 -20.40
C ASP A 156 1.08 15.80 -19.88
N ASN A 157 2.23 15.49 -19.30
CA ASN A 157 3.23 16.47 -18.91
C ASN A 157 4.58 15.96 -19.45
N PRO A 158 5.35 16.78 -20.19
CA PRO A 158 6.65 16.38 -20.74
C PRO A 158 7.63 15.82 -19.71
N ALA A 159 7.50 16.19 -18.43
CA ALA A 159 8.31 15.65 -17.34
C ALA A 159 7.99 14.18 -16.99
N ILE A 160 6.84 13.64 -17.44
CA ILE A 160 6.43 12.26 -17.19
C ILE A 160 7.20 11.32 -18.10
N THR A 161 8.05 10.50 -17.49
CA THR A 161 8.83 9.46 -18.17
C THR A 161 8.56 8.06 -17.62
N ASN A 162 8.08 7.97 -16.37
CA ASN A 162 7.81 6.71 -15.69
C ASN A 162 6.39 6.71 -15.14
N CYS A 163 5.77 5.54 -15.05
CA CYS A 163 4.45 5.37 -14.47
C CYS A 163 4.48 4.20 -13.49
N ASN A 164 3.86 4.36 -12.33
CA ASN A 164 3.62 3.28 -11.39
C ASN A 164 2.12 3.04 -11.25
N LEU A 165 1.78 1.78 -11.04
CA LEU A 165 0.42 1.33 -10.77
C LEU A 165 0.31 0.96 -9.29
N SER A 166 -0.75 1.40 -8.63
CA SER A 166 -1.17 0.87 -7.33
C SER A 166 -2.69 0.74 -7.28
N PHE A 167 -3.21 0.13 -6.22
CA PHE A 167 -4.65 -0.02 -6.03
C PHE A 167 -5.05 0.43 -4.63
N LYS A 168 -6.19 1.10 -4.54
CA LYS A 168 -6.78 1.50 -3.27
C LYS A 168 -8.29 1.28 -3.29
N THR A 169 -8.90 1.30 -2.11
CA THR A 169 -10.36 1.48 -2.02
C THR A 169 -10.73 2.96 -2.10
N LEU A 170 -11.99 3.27 -2.35
CA LEU A 170 -12.53 4.65 -2.31
C LEU A 170 -12.20 5.42 -1.02
N PHE A 171 -12.06 4.73 0.12
CA PHE A 171 -11.70 5.35 1.41
C PHE A 171 -10.18 5.44 1.64
N GLY A 172 -9.36 5.25 0.60
CA GLY A 172 -7.90 5.39 0.67
C GLY A 172 -7.13 4.18 1.19
N LYS A 173 -7.81 3.11 1.65
CA LYS A 173 -7.13 1.87 2.06
C LYS A 173 -6.38 1.26 0.87
N GLN A 174 -5.05 1.14 0.98
CA GLN A 174 -4.19 0.50 -0.01
C GLN A 174 -4.50 -1.01 -0.13
N LEU A 175 -4.49 -1.51 -1.37
CA LEU A 175 -4.69 -2.92 -1.70
C LEU A 175 -3.41 -3.48 -2.29
N GLY A 176 -2.87 -4.51 -1.64
CA GLY A 176 -1.74 -5.26 -2.17
C GLY A 176 -2.12 -5.97 -3.47
N TYR A 177 -1.17 -6.05 -4.39
CA TYR A 177 -1.31 -6.84 -5.61
C TYR A 177 -0.04 -7.63 -5.88
N THR A 178 -0.15 -8.69 -6.67
CA THR A 178 0.97 -9.43 -7.24
C THR A 178 0.96 -9.28 -8.76
N THR A 179 2.10 -9.42 -9.41
CA THR A 179 2.18 -9.56 -10.87
C THR A 179 2.49 -10.99 -11.26
N ALA A 180 2.30 -11.33 -12.54
CA ALA A 180 2.77 -12.59 -13.10
C ALA A 180 4.28 -12.81 -12.93
N LYS A 181 5.07 -11.73 -12.91
CA LYS A 181 6.52 -11.78 -12.65
C LYS A 181 6.80 -12.19 -11.20
N ASP A 182 6.09 -11.61 -10.24
CA ASP A 182 6.25 -11.91 -8.81
C ASP A 182 5.85 -13.35 -8.51
N ARG A 183 4.75 -13.84 -9.13
CA ARG A 183 4.34 -15.25 -9.01
C ARG A 183 5.42 -16.19 -9.51
N LYS A 184 5.99 -15.92 -10.69
CA LYS A 184 7.11 -16.72 -11.25
C LYS A 184 8.37 -16.65 -10.39
N ALA A 185 8.65 -15.50 -9.77
CA ALA A 185 9.77 -15.37 -8.84
C ALA A 185 9.55 -16.22 -7.58
N LYS A 186 8.38 -16.12 -6.95
CA LYS A 186 8.00 -16.92 -5.78
C LYS A 186 7.99 -18.43 -6.08
N GLU A 187 7.55 -18.82 -7.28
CA GLU A 187 7.59 -20.22 -7.75
C GLU A 187 9.03 -20.74 -7.89
N ARG A 188 9.92 -19.95 -8.49
CA ARG A 188 11.35 -20.29 -8.58
C ARG A 188 12.00 -20.40 -7.21
N GLU A 189 11.68 -19.51 -6.28
CA GLU A 189 12.17 -19.60 -4.90
C GLU A 189 11.72 -20.88 -4.20
N LYS A 190 10.46 -21.29 -4.38
CA LYS A 190 9.96 -22.58 -3.88
C LYS A 190 10.72 -23.76 -4.48
N ILE A 191 11.01 -23.74 -5.79
CA ILE A 191 11.79 -24.80 -6.45
C ILE A 191 13.21 -24.84 -5.88
N LYS A 192 13.86 -23.68 -5.69
CA LYS A 192 15.19 -23.59 -5.06
C LYS A 192 15.18 -24.15 -3.65
N GLU A 193 14.14 -23.87 -2.86
CA GLU A 193 13.97 -24.42 -1.53
C GLU A 193 13.95 -25.95 -1.59
N VAL A 194 13.11 -26.54 -2.45
CA VAL A 194 13.00 -27.99 -2.62
C VAL A 194 14.34 -28.60 -3.04
N GLN A 195 15.02 -28.03 -4.04
CA GLN A 195 16.34 -28.46 -4.47
C GLN A 195 17.35 -28.42 -3.32
N THR A 196 17.37 -27.34 -2.54
CA THR A 196 18.27 -27.18 -1.39
C THR A 196 18.00 -28.22 -0.32
N LEU A 197 16.73 -28.48 0.00
CA LEU A 197 16.33 -29.48 0.98
C LEU A 197 16.73 -30.89 0.53
N LEU A 198 16.40 -31.27 -0.71
CA LEU A 198 16.78 -32.56 -1.29
C LEU A 198 18.30 -32.75 -1.33
N SER A 199 19.05 -31.72 -1.74
CA SER A 199 20.51 -31.77 -1.74
C SER A 199 21.07 -31.97 -0.33
N SER A 200 20.50 -31.30 0.68
CA SER A 200 20.93 -31.46 2.08
C SER A 200 20.62 -32.86 2.66
N LEU A 201 19.64 -33.56 2.08
CA LEU A 201 19.28 -34.94 2.44
C LEU A 201 20.07 -35.99 1.63
N GLY A 202 21.02 -35.57 0.78
CA GLY A 202 21.89 -36.45 0.00
C GLY A 202 21.36 -36.83 -1.39
N TYR A 203 20.23 -36.26 -1.83
CA TYR A 203 19.70 -36.52 -3.18
C TYR A 203 20.41 -35.69 -4.24
N GLN A 204 20.62 -36.27 -5.43
CA GLN A 204 21.29 -35.61 -6.54
C GLN A 204 20.33 -34.71 -7.34
N VAL A 205 20.22 -33.44 -6.96
CA VAL A 205 19.39 -32.46 -7.70
C VAL A 205 20.16 -31.59 -8.69
N GLY A 206 21.49 -31.50 -8.56
CA GLY A 206 22.31 -30.51 -9.27
C GLY A 206 22.38 -29.17 -8.54
N VAL A 207 22.48 -28.07 -9.29
CA VAL A 207 22.50 -26.71 -8.72
C VAL A 207 21.07 -26.30 -8.32
N ALA A 208 20.91 -25.67 -7.15
CA ALA A 208 19.64 -25.10 -6.70
C ALA A 208 19.31 -23.78 -7.43
N ASP A 209 19.02 -23.89 -8.72
CA ASP A 209 18.78 -22.77 -9.65
C ASP A 209 17.31 -22.36 -9.77
N GLY A 210 16.38 -23.14 -9.21
CA GLY A 210 14.95 -22.91 -9.29
C GLY A 210 14.31 -23.43 -10.57
N ILE A 211 14.99 -24.33 -11.29
CA ILE A 211 14.53 -24.96 -12.53
C ILE A 211 14.38 -26.47 -12.30
N ILE A 212 13.20 -27.02 -12.61
CA ILE A 212 12.96 -28.46 -12.48
C ILE A 212 13.60 -29.20 -13.67
N GLY A 213 14.86 -29.61 -13.50
CA GLY A 213 15.57 -30.48 -14.44
C GLY A 213 15.34 -31.98 -14.20
N ALA A 214 15.89 -32.83 -15.07
CA ALA A 214 15.77 -34.29 -14.97
C ALA A 214 16.28 -34.83 -13.61
N LYS A 215 17.43 -34.32 -13.14
CA LYS A 215 18.02 -34.67 -11.84
C LYS A 215 17.10 -34.28 -10.67
N THR A 216 16.57 -33.05 -10.69
CA THR A 216 15.61 -32.58 -9.67
C THR A 216 14.36 -33.45 -9.66
N LYS A 217 13.79 -33.77 -10.83
CA LYS A 217 12.60 -34.62 -10.93
C LYS A 217 12.84 -36.03 -10.39
N GLN A 218 14.00 -36.62 -10.71
CA GLN A 218 14.41 -37.93 -10.21
C GLN A 218 14.57 -37.93 -8.69
N ALA A 219 15.27 -36.92 -8.14
CA ALA A 219 15.43 -36.77 -6.70
C ALA A 219 14.09 -36.60 -5.96
N ILE A 220 13.13 -35.86 -6.55
CA ILE A 220 11.78 -35.74 -5.99
C ILE A 220 11.11 -37.11 -5.93
N LYS A 221 11.17 -37.90 -7.00
CA LYS A 221 10.59 -39.24 -7.05
C LYS A 221 11.20 -40.18 -6.01
N GLU A 222 12.52 -40.22 -5.91
CA GLU A 222 13.22 -41.06 -4.92
C GLU A 222 12.84 -40.66 -3.48
N PHE A 223 12.73 -39.36 -3.20
CA PHE A 223 12.24 -38.90 -1.90
C PHE A 223 10.78 -39.28 -1.67
N GLN A 224 9.90 -39.08 -2.66
CA GLN A 224 8.49 -39.45 -2.58
C GLN A 224 8.32 -40.94 -2.27
N SER A 225 9.02 -41.80 -3.01
CA SER A 225 9.02 -43.26 -2.82
C SER A 225 9.46 -43.63 -1.40
N LYS A 226 10.57 -43.03 -0.91
CA LYS A 226 11.09 -43.27 0.44
C LYS A 226 10.13 -42.84 1.56
N GLN A 227 9.32 -41.80 1.32
CA GLN A 227 8.34 -41.28 2.28
C GLN A 227 6.93 -41.87 2.09
N GLY A 228 6.75 -42.84 1.20
CA GLY A 228 5.42 -43.41 0.91
C GLY A 228 4.45 -42.43 0.25
N LEU A 229 4.96 -41.39 -0.41
CA LEU A 229 4.18 -40.43 -1.19
C LEU A 229 3.98 -40.93 -2.62
N THR A 230 3.00 -40.38 -3.33
CA THR A 230 2.82 -40.63 -4.77
C THR A 230 4.07 -40.19 -5.56
N GLU A 231 4.71 -41.13 -6.26
CA GLU A 231 5.96 -40.94 -7.00
C GLU A 231 5.77 -40.25 -8.38
N ASN A 232 5.12 -39.09 -8.40
CA ASN A 232 4.85 -38.36 -9.65
C ASN A 232 6.00 -37.41 -10.06
N GLY A 233 6.95 -37.14 -9.17
CA GLY A 233 8.04 -36.20 -9.41
C GLY A 233 7.60 -34.73 -9.39
N GLU A 234 6.42 -34.43 -8.85
CA GLU A 234 5.85 -33.07 -8.79
C GLU A 234 6.03 -32.44 -7.41
N ILE A 235 6.19 -31.12 -7.38
CA ILE A 235 6.26 -30.36 -6.12
C ILE A 235 4.85 -30.13 -5.60
N SER A 236 4.49 -30.83 -4.51
CA SER A 236 3.25 -30.62 -3.77
C SER A 236 3.52 -29.95 -2.42
N ASN A 237 2.49 -29.37 -1.80
CA ASN A 237 2.60 -28.84 -0.44
C ASN A 237 2.99 -29.94 0.55
N GLN A 238 2.50 -31.17 0.38
CA GLN A 238 2.84 -32.32 1.21
C GLN A 238 4.33 -32.68 1.07
N LEU A 239 4.87 -32.70 -0.15
CA LEU A 239 6.30 -32.92 -0.38
C LEU A 239 7.16 -31.91 0.39
N ILE A 240 6.82 -30.62 0.30
CA ILE A 240 7.57 -29.55 0.97
C ILE A 240 7.54 -29.73 2.49
N VAL A 241 6.39 -30.09 3.06
CA VAL A 241 6.24 -30.35 4.49
C VAL A 241 7.13 -31.52 4.92
N GLU A 242 7.12 -32.64 4.19
CA GLU A 242 7.95 -33.80 4.52
C GLU A 242 9.45 -33.52 4.34
N LEU A 243 9.85 -32.77 3.32
CA LEU A 243 11.25 -32.34 3.15
C LEU A 243 11.73 -31.49 4.32
N ARG A 244 10.91 -30.53 4.77
CA ARG A 244 11.22 -29.70 5.94
C ARG A 244 11.27 -30.51 7.23
N ARG A 245 10.45 -31.56 7.35
CA ARG A 245 10.47 -32.48 8.50
C ARG A 245 11.72 -33.35 8.49
N ALA A 246 12.06 -33.96 7.36
CA ALA A 246 13.22 -34.86 7.23
C ALA A 246 14.57 -34.17 7.45
N LYS A 247 14.63 -32.84 7.28
CA LYS A 247 15.83 -32.03 7.57
C LYS A 247 16.01 -31.70 9.05
N LYS A 248 14.94 -31.71 9.85
CA LYS A 248 15.02 -31.44 11.30
C LYS A 248 15.57 -32.64 12.04
#